data_AF-Q92B53-F1
#
_entry.id   AF-Q92B53-F1
#
_cell.length_a   1.000
_cell.length_b   1.000
_cell.length_c   1.000
_cell.angle_alpha   90.00
_cell.angle_beta   90.00
_cell.angle_gamma   90.00
#
_symmetry.space_group_name_H-M   'P 1'
#
loop_
_entity.id
_entity.type
_entity.pdbx_description
1 polymer ?
#
loop_
_entity_poly.entity_id
_entity_poly.type
_entity_poly.pdbx_seq_one_letter_code
_entity_poly.pdbx_strand_id
1 'polypeptide(L)'
;MFNKAEIMKQAWNWFTDSNVWLSDIEWVSYTDKEKTFSVCLKAAWSKAKEEFKEVEKEIKHISKSEELKAWNWAERKLGLHFNISDDEKFTSVKNETKMNFGLSVWACAMKAVKLHNDLFPQTAA
;
A
#
# COMPACT_ATOMS: atom_id res chain seq x y z
N MET A 1 -2.02 -2.22 11.44
CA MET A 1 -2.70 -2.95 12.54
C MET A 1 -3.77 -3.82 11.91
N PHE A 2 -3.94 -5.07 12.36
CA PHE A 2 -4.94 -5.97 11.77
C PHE A 2 -6.37 -5.51 12.07
N ASN A 3 -7.20 -5.41 11.03
CA ASN A 3 -8.63 -5.13 11.20
C ASN A 3 -9.36 -6.41 11.63
N LYS A 4 -9.47 -6.63 12.94
CA LYS A 4 -10.10 -7.83 13.52
C LYS A 4 -11.56 -8.02 13.09
N ALA A 5 -12.30 -6.92 12.91
CA ALA A 5 -13.69 -6.97 12.50
C ALA A 5 -13.82 -7.51 11.07
N GLU A 6 -12.96 -7.04 10.17
CA GLU A 6 -12.95 -7.52 8.78
C GLU A 6 -12.50 -8.99 8.69
N ILE A 7 -11.49 -9.39 9.47
CA ILE A 7 -11.07 -10.80 9.56
C ILE A 7 -12.21 -11.69 10.03
N MET A 8 -12.95 -11.28 11.05
CA MET A 8 -14.10 -12.04 11.55
C MET A 8 -15.24 -12.10 10.55
N LYS A 9 -15.54 -10.99 9.87
CA LYS A 9 -16.55 -10.93 8.81
C LYS A 9 -16.19 -11.87 7.66
N GLN A 10 -14.92 -11.87 7.25
CA GLN A 10 -14.45 -12.74 6.18
C GLN A 10 -14.52 -14.23 6.57
N ALA A 11 -14.08 -14.56 7.79
CA ALA A 11 -14.20 -15.91 8.33
C ALA A 11 -15.66 -16.38 8.38
N TRP A 12 -16.58 -15.49 8.79
CA TRP A 12 -18.00 -15.76 8.85
C TRP A 12 -18.62 -15.97 7.47
N ASN A 13 -18.28 -15.11 6.50
CA ASN A 13 -18.74 -15.24 5.12
C ASN A 13 -18.28 -16.56 4.52
N TRP A 14 -17.00 -16.90 4.67
CA TRP A 14 -16.50 -18.18 4.20
C TRP A 14 -17.21 -19.34 4.87
N PHE A 15 -17.41 -19.31 6.19
CA PHE A 15 -18.09 -20.39 6.91
C PHE A 15 -19.55 -20.57 6.46
N THR A 16 -20.31 -19.48 6.32
CA THR A 16 -21.76 -19.51 6.09
C THR A 16 -22.17 -19.60 4.63
N ASP A 17 -21.34 -19.16 3.69
CA ASP A 17 -21.66 -19.23 2.26
C ASP A 17 -21.53 -20.66 1.73
N SER A 18 -22.65 -21.27 1.37
CA SER A 18 -22.71 -22.62 0.80
C SER A 18 -22.00 -22.77 -0.54
N ASN A 19 -21.72 -21.66 -1.24
CA ASN A 19 -21.02 -21.69 -2.52
C ASN A 19 -19.49 -21.75 -2.37
N VAL A 20 -18.98 -21.47 -1.16
CA VAL A 20 -17.54 -21.52 -0.87
C VAL A 20 -17.21 -22.90 -0.34
N TRP A 21 -16.44 -23.68 -1.09
CA TRP A 21 -15.88 -24.93 -0.61
C TRP A 21 -14.57 -24.68 0.13
N LEU A 22 -14.20 -25.63 1.00
CA LEU A 22 -12.95 -25.51 1.76
C LEU A 22 -11.73 -25.44 0.83
N SER A 23 -11.78 -26.16 -0.29
CA SER A 23 -10.77 -26.15 -1.36
C SER A 23 -10.62 -24.79 -2.05
N ASP A 24 -11.64 -23.94 -1.98
CA ASP A 24 -11.64 -22.63 -2.65
C ASP A 24 -10.91 -21.58 -1.80
N ILE A 25 -10.57 -21.90 -0.55
CA ILE A 25 -9.89 -21.00 0.37
C ILE A 25 -8.39 -21.32 0.34
N GLU A 26 -7.64 -20.49 -0.39
CA GLU A 26 -6.19 -20.64 -0.60
C GLU A 26 -5.37 -20.79 0.69
N TRP A 27 -5.80 -20.11 1.77
CA TRP A 27 -5.08 -20.07 3.05
C TRP A 27 -5.44 -21.19 4.03
N VAL A 28 -6.20 -22.18 3.59
CA VAL A 28 -6.50 -23.38 4.38
C VAL A 28 -5.32 -24.35 4.33
N SER A 29 -5.06 -25.04 5.44
CA SER A 29 -3.99 -26.04 5.47
C SER A 29 -4.47 -27.35 4.86
N TYR A 30 -3.57 -28.10 4.22
CA TYR A 30 -3.87 -29.44 3.70
C TYR A 30 -4.37 -30.42 4.79
N THR A 31 -4.10 -30.14 6.07
CA THR A 31 -4.57 -30.94 7.21
C THR A 31 -6.01 -30.65 7.61
N ASP A 32 -6.57 -29.51 7.18
CA ASP A 32 -7.91 -29.09 7.53
C ASP A 32 -8.91 -29.83 6.61
N LYS A 33 -9.75 -30.70 7.20
CA LYS A 33 -10.63 -31.61 6.44
C LYS A 33 -12.07 -31.14 6.34
N GLU A 34 -12.48 -30.25 7.24
CA GLU A 34 -13.86 -29.81 7.38
C GLU A 34 -13.95 -28.29 7.40
N LYS A 35 -14.99 -27.77 6.75
CA LYS A 35 -15.32 -26.35 6.71
C LYS A 35 -15.98 -25.90 8.01
N THR A 36 -15.18 -25.78 9.05
CA THR A 36 -15.61 -25.26 10.35
C THR A 36 -15.29 -23.77 10.46
N PHE A 37 -16.02 -23.05 11.31
CA PHE A 37 -15.74 -21.64 11.56
C PHE A 37 -14.30 -21.40 12.05
N SER A 38 -13.74 -22.30 12.86
CA SER A 38 -12.36 -22.21 13.34
C SER A 38 -11.34 -22.32 12.20
N VAL A 39 -11.58 -23.20 11.22
CA VAL A 39 -10.75 -23.33 10.01
C VAL A 39 -10.85 -22.09 9.14
N CYS A 40 -12.06 -21.59 8.87
CA CYS A 40 -12.26 -20.34 8.13
C CYS A 40 -11.61 -19.14 8.83
N LEU A 41 -11.66 -19.09 10.16
CA LEU A 41 -11.02 -18.04 10.95
C LEU A 41 -9.49 -18.12 10.88
N LYS A 42 -8.92 -19.32 11.02
CA LYS A 42 -7.48 -19.56 10.86
C LYS A 42 -7.01 -19.12 9.47
N ALA A 43 -7.74 -19.47 8.41
CA ALA A 43 -7.45 -19.07 7.04
C ALA A 43 -7.53 -17.54 6.86
N ALA A 44 -8.55 -16.88 7.43
CA ALA A 44 -8.71 -15.43 7.32
C ALA A 44 -7.57 -14.68 8.02
N TRP A 45 -7.10 -15.21 9.16
CA TRP A 45 -5.91 -14.71 9.83
C TRP A 45 -4.63 -14.90 9.01
N SER A 46 -4.48 -16.06 8.34
CA SER A 46 -3.34 -16.32 7.47
C SER A 46 -3.31 -15.34 6.29
N LYS A 47 -4.46 -15.14 5.62
CA LYS A 47 -4.62 -14.14 4.56
C LYS A 47 -4.20 -12.75 5.03
N ALA A 48 -4.80 -12.27 6.13
CA ALA A 48 -4.52 -10.93 6.63
C ALA A 48 -3.04 -10.73 7.01
N LYS A 49 -2.37 -11.78 7.53
CA LYS A 49 -0.92 -11.74 7.83
C LYS A 49 -0.07 -11.63 6.57
N GLU A 50 -0.46 -12.30 5.50
CA GLU A 50 0.24 -12.23 4.22
C GLU A 50 0.08 -10.84 3.60
N GLU A 51 -1.14 -10.33 3.48
CA GLU A 51 -1.42 -8.98 3.01
C GLU A 51 -0.67 -7.92 3.83
N PHE A 52 -0.64 -8.07 5.15
CA PHE A 52 0.10 -7.16 6.02
C PHE A 52 1.61 -7.21 5.76
N LYS A 53 2.18 -8.39 5.51
CA LYS A 53 3.61 -8.54 5.17
C LYS A 53 3.93 -7.93 3.82
N GLU A 54 3.04 -8.03 2.84
CA GLU A 54 3.20 -7.39 1.54
C GLU A 54 3.19 -5.88 1.68
N VAL A 55 2.20 -5.32 2.37
CA VAL A 55 2.11 -3.89 2.67
C VAL A 55 3.35 -3.43 3.46
N GLU A 56 3.82 -4.19 4.44
CA GLU A 56 5.03 -3.84 5.19
C GLU A 56 6.29 -3.86 4.32
N LYS A 57 6.40 -4.80 3.38
CA LYS A 57 7.50 -4.84 2.39
C LYS A 57 7.42 -3.63 1.46
N GLU A 58 6.24 -3.26 1.00
CA GLU A 58 6.03 -2.08 0.15
C GLU A 58 6.40 -0.80 0.90
N ILE A 59 5.95 -0.62 2.14
CA ILE A 59 6.32 0.54 2.98
C ILE A 59 7.83 0.59 3.23
N LYS A 60 8.46 -0.56 3.52
CA LYS A 60 9.93 -0.65 3.67
C LYS A 60 10.66 -0.32 2.38
N HIS A 61 10.09 -0.67 1.24
CA HIS A 61 10.64 -0.31 -0.07
C HIS A 61 10.49 1.19 -0.33
N ILE A 62 9.31 1.76 -0.08
CA ILE A 62 9.01 3.19 -0.23
C ILE A 62 9.94 4.04 0.64
N SER A 63 10.06 3.73 1.92
CA SER A 63 10.94 4.46 2.86
C SER A 63 12.42 4.45 2.45
N LYS A 64 12.86 3.46 1.67
CA LYS A 64 14.25 3.36 1.16
C LYS A 64 14.42 3.78 -0.30
N SER A 65 13.32 4.06 -0.98
CA SER A 65 13.26 4.33 -2.42
C SER A 65 14.05 5.58 -2.82
N GLU A 66 14.52 5.60 -4.06
CA GLU A 66 15.20 6.77 -4.61
C GLU A 66 14.20 7.90 -4.88
N GLU A 67 12.97 7.55 -5.24
CA GLU A 67 11.86 8.45 -5.50
C GLU A 67 11.49 9.30 -4.27
N LEU A 68 11.37 8.68 -3.08
CA LEU A 68 11.07 9.42 -1.85
C LEU A 68 12.23 10.35 -1.47
N LYS A 69 13.47 9.90 -1.64
CA LYS A 69 14.67 10.73 -1.42
C LYS A 69 14.70 11.92 -2.38
N ALA A 70 14.38 11.68 -3.65
CA ALA A 70 14.33 12.69 -4.69
C ALA A 70 13.25 13.74 -4.42
N TRP A 71 12.06 13.33 -3.96
CA TRP A 71 11.02 14.26 -3.52
C TRP A 71 11.48 15.14 -2.36
N ASN A 72 11.98 14.53 -1.28
CA ASN A 72 12.44 15.26 -0.09
C ASN A 72 13.61 16.21 -0.41
N TRP A 73 14.47 15.85 -1.36
CA TRP A 73 15.49 16.75 -1.88
C TRP A 73 14.90 17.90 -2.69
N ALA A 74 13.92 17.63 -3.56
CA ALA A 74 13.28 18.65 -4.37
C ALA A 74 12.51 19.67 -3.50
N GLU A 75 11.80 19.20 -2.46
CA GLU A 75 11.19 20.05 -1.41
C GLU A 75 12.22 21.00 -0.81
N ARG A 76 13.34 20.47 -0.31
CA ARG A 76 14.43 21.29 0.27
C ARG A 76 15.04 22.25 -0.75
N LYS A 77 15.19 21.83 -2.00
CA LYS A 77 15.81 22.64 -3.06
C LYS A 77 14.92 23.80 -3.49
N LEU A 78 13.59 23.60 -3.47
CA LEU A 78 12.59 24.59 -3.83
C LEU A 78 12.11 25.42 -2.63
N GLY A 79 12.50 25.07 -1.40
CA GLY A 79 12.05 25.75 -0.20
C GLY A 79 10.58 25.48 0.14
N LEU A 80 10.05 24.34 -0.32
CA LEU A 80 8.66 23.92 -0.13
C LEU A 80 8.61 22.77 0.87
N HIS A 81 7.53 22.67 1.64
CA HIS A 81 7.33 21.56 2.57
C HIS A 81 5.89 21.10 2.60
N PHE A 82 5.60 19.94 2.01
CA PHE A 82 4.25 19.40 1.96
C PHE A 82 4.02 18.39 3.09
N ASN A 83 2.91 18.56 3.81
CA ASN A 83 2.45 17.62 4.83
C ASN A 83 1.59 16.51 4.17
N ILE A 84 2.24 15.73 3.31
CA ILE A 84 1.65 14.58 2.61
C ILE A 84 2.41 13.31 2.96
N SER A 85 1.77 12.16 2.78
CA SER A 85 2.35 10.86 3.14
C SER A 85 3.52 10.47 2.25
N ASP A 86 4.44 9.65 2.79
CA ASP A 86 5.59 9.14 2.01
C ASP A 86 5.16 8.32 0.79
N ASP A 87 4.01 7.64 0.87
CA ASP A 87 3.42 6.91 -0.25
C ASP A 87 2.95 7.85 -1.38
N GLU A 88 2.31 8.97 -1.03
CA GLU A 88 1.90 9.99 -2.00
C GLU A 88 3.12 10.66 -2.66
N LYS A 89 4.17 10.96 -1.88
CA LYS A 89 5.44 11.49 -2.40
C LYS A 89 6.06 10.51 -3.40
N PHE A 90 6.18 9.24 -3.00
CA PHE A 90 6.72 8.18 -3.85
C PHE A 90 5.92 8.01 -5.15
N THR A 91 4.60 7.89 -5.03
CA THR A 91 3.70 7.68 -6.17
C THR A 91 3.74 8.84 -7.15
N SER A 92 3.85 10.08 -6.66
CA SER A 92 3.97 11.27 -7.50
C SER A 92 5.23 11.24 -8.36
N VAL A 93 6.40 10.95 -7.76
CA VAL A 93 7.66 10.85 -8.52
C VAL A 93 7.64 9.65 -9.48
N LYS A 94 7.08 8.51 -9.04
CA LYS A 94 6.95 7.31 -9.87
C LYS A 94 6.08 7.56 -11.10
N ASN A 95 4.96 8.28 -10.94
CA ASN A 95 4.08 8.64 -12.05
C ASN A 95 4.76 9.59 -13.03
N GLU A 96 5.47 10.60 -12.54
CA GLU A 96 6.27 11.48 -13.41
C GLU A 96 7.36 10.70 -14.18
N THR A 97 7.98 9.71 -13.54
CA THR A 97 9.00 8.86 -14.18
C THR A 97 8.39 7.98 -15.28
N LYS A 98 7.16 7.49 -15.09
CA LYS A 98 6.41 6.76 -16.13
C LYS A 98 5.99 7.65 -17.29
N MET A 99 5.61 8.90 -17.03
CA MET A 99 5.16 9.83 -18.06
C MET A 99 6.33 10.47 -18.83
N ASN A 100 7.48 10.65 -18.18
CA ASN A 100 8.66 11.28 -18.76
C ASN A 100 9.80 10.26 -18.91
N PHE A 101 9.63 9.32 -19.84
CA PHE A 101 10.65 8.34 -20.18
C PHE A 101 12.00 9.02 -20.48
N GLY A 102 13.05 8.60 -19.77
CA GLY A 102 14.42 9.09 -19.96
C GLY A 102 14.84 10.27 -19.07
N LEU A 103 13.94 10.85 -18.28
CA LEU A 103 14.33 11.80 -17.23
C LEU A 103 14.85 11.05 -15.99
N SER A 104 15.83 11.66 -15.30
CA SER A 104 16.29 11.14 -14.02
C SER A 104 15.19 11.29 -12.95
N VAL A 105 15.18 10.39 -11.97
CA VAL A 105 14.24 10.41 -10.84
C VAL A 105 14.24 11.76 -10.13
N TRP A 106 15.40 12.41 -10.04
CA TRP A 106 15.59 13.74 -9.45
C TRP A 106 14.94 14.87 -10.26
N ALA A 107 15.02 14.80 -11.60
CA ALA A 107 14.33 15.75 -12.48
C ALA A 107 12.81 15.54 -12.44
N CYS A 108 12.37 14.28 -12.41
CA CYS A 108 10.96 13.91 -12.22
C CYS A 108 10.43 14.42 -10.88
N ALA A 109 11.20 14.29 -9.80
CA ALA A 109 10.81 14.80 -8.49
C ALA A 109 10.67 16.33 -8.47
N MET A 110 11.55 17.06 -9.15
CA MET A 110 11.43 18.52 -9.27
C MET A 110 10.14 18.93 -10.00
N LYS A 111 9.76 18.19 -11.05
CA LYS A 111 8.49 18.40 -11.75
C LYS A 111 7.30 18.05 -10.86
N ALA A 112 7.34 16.90 -10.20
CA ALA A 112 6.28 16.42 -9.33
C ALA A 112 5.99 17.40 -8.18
N VAL A 113 7.04 17.90 -7.53
CA VAL A 113 6.94 18.88 -6.43
C VAL A 113 6.36 20.21 -6.91
N LYS A 114 6.80 20.70 -8.08
CA LYS A 114 6.23 21.92 -8.68
C LYS A 114 4.76 21.75 -9.04
N LEU A 115 4.42 20.64 -9.69
CA LEU A 115 3.04 20.32 -10.04
C LEU A 115 2.15 20.25 -8.80
N HIS A 116 2.64 19.61 -7.73
CA HIS A 116 1.91 19.55 -6.46
C HIS A 116 1.72 20.94 -5.85
N ASN A 117 2.73 21.82 -5.92
CA ASN A 117 2.59 23.21 -5.48
C ASN A 117 1.56 23.99 -6.32
N ASP A 118 1.51 23.75 -7.63
CA ASP A 118 0.59 24.46 -8.53
C ASP A 118 -0.86 24.01 -8.32
N LEU A 119 -1.06 22.71 -8.05
CA LEU A 119 -2.38 22.12 -7.79
C LEU A 119 -2.87 22.38 -6.35
N PHE A 120 -1.95 22.40 -5.40
CA PHE A 120 -2.22 22.59 -3.98
C PHE A 120 -1.30 23.69 -3.43
N PRO A 121 -1.50 24.94 -3.89
CA PRO A 121 -0.69 26.04 -3.42
C PRO A 121 -0.88 26.19 -1.92
N GLN A 122 0.22 26.31 -1.19
CA GLN A 122 0.16 26.66 0.22
C GLN A 122 -0.41 28.08 0.26
N THR A 123 -1.65 28.23 0.69
CA THR A 123 -2.19 29.56 1.03
C THR A 123 -1.22 30.17 2.03
N ALA A 124 -0.50 31.19 1.60
CA ALA A 124 0.33 32.01 2.48
C ALA A 124 -0.58 32.50 3.62
N ALA A 125 -0.23 32.12 4.84
CA ALA A 125 -0.83 32.67 6.05
C ALA A 125 -0.51 34.16 6.17
#